data_AF-A0A0B6Y620-F1
#
_entry.id   AF-A0A0B6Y620-F1
#
_cell.length_a   1.000
_cell.length_b   1.000
_cell.length_c   1.000
_cell.angle_alpha   90.00
_cell.angle_beta   90.00
_cell.angle_gamma   90.00
#
_symmetry.space_group_name_H-M   'P 1'
#
loop_
_entity.id
_entity.type
_entity.pdbx_description
1 polymer ?
#
loop_
_entity_poly.entity_id
_entity_poly.type
_entity_poly.pdbx_seq_one_letter_code
_entity_poly.pdbx_strand_id
1 'polypeptide(L)'
;TYRTRTFSVPWWLWMVFTGVSLAATIGVKFVGLFVILLVGYTTAMDLWRLLGDLSLSMLMFAKHIAARVVSLIAIPALVYILIFLVHFKVLSHTGNGDGFFSSGFQSQLIGNRLYNVSMPQYIAFGSVITLKQRRTG
;
A
#
# COMPACT_ATOMS: atom_id res chain seq x y z
N THR A 1 -19.55 5.05 25.06
CA THR A 1 -20.86 5.13 24.35
C THR A 1 -20.87 4.54 22.94
N TYR A 2 -19.73 4.41 22.22
CA TYR A 2 -19.69 3.80 20.87
C TYR A 2 -19.46 2.27 20.84
N ARG A 3 -19.11 1.66 21.98
CA ARG A 3 -18.83 0.22 22.09
C ARG A 3 -20.08 -0.66 21.97
N THR A 4 -21.28 -0.07 22.00
CA THR A 4 -22.58 -0.76 22.06
C THR A 4 -23.37 -0.72 20.75
N ARG A 5 -22.80 -0.18 19.65
CA ARG A 5 -23.43 -0.15 18.31
C ARG A 5 -22.48 -0.69 17.24
N THR A 6 -22.12 -1.96 17.37
CA THR A 6 -21.36 -2.69 16.34
C THR A 6 -22.10 -2.64 15.00
N PHE A 7 -21.35 -2.46 13.90
CA PHE A 7 -21.89 -2.30 12.53
C PHE A 7 -22.75 -1.05 12.26
N SER A 8 -22.78 -0.08 13.16
CA SER A 8 -23.44 1.21 12.89
C SER A 8 -22.65 2.08 11.91
N VAL A 9 -23.33 3.03 11.25
CA VAL A 9 -22.67 4.01 10.35
C VAL A 9 -21.52 4.75 11.03
N PRO A 10 -21.65 5.26 12.27
CA PRO A 10 -20.53 5.90 12.96
C PRO A 10 -19.35 4.96 13.20
N TRP A 11 -19.62 3.68 13.50
CA TRP A 11 -18.55 2.69 13.72
C TRP A 11 -17.74 2.44 12.46
N TRP A 12 -18.41 2.28 11.31
CA TRP A 12 -17.74 2.18 10.02
C TRP A 12 -16.96 3.44 9.66
N LEU A 13 -17.54 4.63 9.89
CA LEU A 13 -16.87 5.89 9.63
C LEU A 13 -15.56 6.01 10.41
N TRP A 14 -15.58 5.71 11.72
CA TRP A 14 -14.38 5.76 12.54
C TRP A 14 -13.33 4.74 12.11
N MET A 15 -13.72 3.51 11.76
CA MET A 15 -12.78 2.51 11.27
C MET A 15 -12.12 2.92 9.95
N VAL A 16 -12.89 3.45 9.00
CA VAL A 16 -12.36 3.94 7.71
C VAL A 16 -11.42 5.11 7.96
N PHE A 17 -11.79 6.04 8.84
CA PHE A 17 -10.96 7.18 9.19
C PHE A 17 -9.64 6.75 9.84
N THR A 18 -9.66 5.75 10.72
CA THR A 18 -8.45 5.12 11.26
C THR A 18 -7.60 4.50 10.15
N GLY A 19 -8.21 3.75 9.22
CA GLY A 19 -7.49 3.17 8.09
C GLY A 19 -6.80 4.21 7.20
N VAL A 20 -7.50 5.29 6.85
CA VAL A 20 -6.94 6.40 6.07
C VAL A 20 -5.78 7.07 6.83
N SER A 21 -5.95 7.29 8.14
CA SER A 21 -4.90 7.88 8.98
C SER A 21 -3.66 7.00 9.08
N LEU A 22 -3.82 5.67 9.12
CA LEU A 22 -2.71 4.71 9.07
C LEU A 22 -1.95 4.76 7.74
N ALA A 23 -2.65 4.91 6.61
CA ALA A 23 -2.00 5.11 5.32
C ALA A 23 -1.24 6.45 5.25
N ALA A 24 -1.80 7.50 5.83
CA ALA A 24 -1.14 8.81 5.89
C ALA A 24 0.15 8.77 6.72
N THR A 25 0.14 8.09 7.87
CA THR A 25 1.35 8.01 8.74
C THR A 25 2.49 7.26 8.07
N ILE A 26 2.23 6.11 7.45
CA ILE A 26 3.26 5.37 6.71
C ILE A 26 3.69 6.09 5.43
N GLY A 27 2.78 6.85 4.80
CA GLY A 27 3.06 7.66 3.61
C GLY A 27 4.03 8.80 3.88
N VAL A 28 4.02 9.39 5.09
CA VAL A 28 4.98 10.43 5.49
C VAL A 28 6.34 9.84 5.85
N LYS A 29 6.37 8.79 6.68
CA LYS A 29 7.62 8.13 7.10
C LYS A 29 7.37 6.71 7.59
N PHE A 30 8.29 5.80 7.31
CA PHE A 30 8.24 4.42 7.81
C PHE A 30 8.27 4.27 9.35
N VAL A 31 8.60 5.33 10.09
CA VAL A 31 8.41 5.37 11.55
C VAL A 31 6.93 5.17 11.93
N GLY A 32 5.99 5.49 11.03
CA GLY A 32 4.56 5.19 11.17
C GLY A 32 4.23 3.70 11.35
N LEU A 33 5.16 2.79 11.06
CA LEU A 33 5.01 1.35 11.34
C LEU A 33 4.75 1.07 12.82
N PHE A 34 5.29 1.86 13.75
CA PHE A 34 5.01 1.71 15.17
C PHE A 34 3.53 1.93 15.50
N VAL A 35 2.89 2.87 14.81
CA VAL A 35 1.45 3.15 14.98
C VAL A 35 0.61 2.02 14.40
N ILE A 36 1.00 1.49 13.24
CA ILE A 36 0.34 0.32 12.63
C ILE A 36 0.45 -0.89 13.57
N LEU A 37 1.62 -1.15 14.15
CA LEU A 37 1.82 -2.25 15.10
C LEU A 37 0.98 -2.06 16.37
N LEU A 38 0.91 -0.84 16.91
CA LEU A 38 0.08 -0.53 18.07
C LEU A 38 -1.40 -0.80 17.79
N VAL A 39 -1.91 -0.31 16.66
CA VAL A 39 -3.32 -0.53 16.25
C VAL A 39 -3.57 -2.02 15.95
N GLY A 40 -2.61 -2.71 15.35
CA GLY A 40 -2.68 -4.16 15.14
C GLY A 40 -2.76 -4.94 16.45
N TYR A 41 -1.94 -4.59 17.43
CA TYR A 41 -1.93 -5.22 18.75
C TYR A 41 -3.24 -4.99 19.51
N THR A 42 -3.77 -3.76 19.52
CA THR A 42 -5.06 -3.47 20.16
C THR A 42 -6.21 -4.19 19.47
N THR A 43 -6.17 -4.28 18.14
CA THR A 43 -7.15 -5.03 17.35
C THR A 43 -7.10 -6.53 17.66
N ALA A 44 -5.91 -7.12 17.76
CA ALA A 44 -5.74 -8.52 18.14
C ALA A 44 -6.29 -8.82 19.54
N MET A 45 -6.02 -7.94 20.51
CA MET A 45 -6.59 -8.03 21.85
C MET A 45 -8.12 -7.93 21.86
N ASP A 46 -8.70 -7.06 21.03
CA ASP A 46 -10.15 -6.97 20.87
C ASP A 46 -10.76 -8.21 20.20
N LEU A 47 -10.09 -8.80 19.19
CA LEU A 47 -10.50 -10.08 18.61
C LEU A 47 -10.44 -11.20 19.65
N TRP A 48 -9.38 -11.25 20.46
CA TRP A 48 -9.21 -12.26 21.52
C TRP A 48 -10.35 -12.20 22.53
N ARG A 49 -10.74 -10.99 22.96
CA ARG A 49 -11.89 -10.79 23.86
C ARG A 49 -13.22 -11.22 23.23
N LEU A 50 -13.43 -10.92 21.95
CA LEU A 50 -14.62 -11.33 21.21
C LEU A 50 -14.69 -12.85 21.02
N LEU A 51 -13.54 -13.52 20.90
CA LEU A 51 -13.48 -14.98 20.78
C LEU A 51 -13.86 -15.68 22.09
N GLY A 52 -13.52 -15.08 23.24
CA GLY A 52 -13.88 -15.59 24.57
C GLY A 52 -15.36 -15.36 24.96
N ASP A 53 -16.11 -14.59 24.17
CA ASP A 53 -17.52 -14.32 24.42
C ASP A 53 -18.40 -15.41 23.78
N LEU A 54 -18.77 -16.41 24.59
CA LEU A 54 -19.60 -17.55 24.18
C LEU A 54 -21.04 -17.16 23.80
N SER A 55 -21.46 -15.91 24.04
CA SER A 55 -22.79 -15.43 23.63
C SER A 55 -22.86 -15.05 22.14
N LEU A 56 -21.70 -14.90 21.47
CA LEU A 56 -21.63 -14.49 20.08
C LEU A 56 -21.66 -15.70 19.14
N SER A 57 -22.51 -15.60 18.11
CA SER A 57 -22.48 -16.56 17.01
C SER A 57 -21.14 -16.48 16.27
N MET A 58 -20.62 -17.64 15.86
CA MET A 58 -19.40 -17.76 15.04
C MET A 58 -19.49 -16.90 13.76
N LEU A 59 -20.70 -16.75 13.19
CA LEU A 59 -20.92 -15.92 12.01
C LEU A 59 -20.75 -14.42 12.30
N MET A 60 -21.16 -13.95 13.48
CA MET A 60 -20.94 -12.57 13.89
C MET A 60 -19.45 -12.29 14.14
N PHE A 61 -18.74 -13.24 14.75
CA PHE A 61 -17.29 -13.16 14.93
C PHE A 61 -16.56 -13.07 13.58
N ALA A 62 -16.92 -13.91 12.60
CA ALA A 62 -16.37 -13.85 11.26
C ALA A 62 -16.61 -12.48 10.58
N LYS A 63 -17.82 -11.89 10.75
CA LYS A 63 -18.11 -10.54 10.27
C LYS A 63 -17.22 -9.47 10.92
N HIS A 64 -16.93 -9.60 12.22
CA HIS A 64 -16.00 -8.69 12.91
C HIS A 64 -14.57 -8.78 12.38
N ILE A 65 -14.08 -9.99 12.10
CA ILE A 65 -12.77 -10.19 11.47
C ILE A 65 -12.77 -9.54 10.08
N ALA A 66 -13.74 -9.88 9.23
CA ALA A 66 -13.83 -9.36 7.87
C ALA A 66 -13.88 -7.83 7.84
N ALA A 67 -14.70 -7.21 8.71
CA ALA A 67 -14.80 -5.76 8.79
C ALA A 67 -13.46 -5.09 9.15
N ARG A 68 -12.69 -5.66 10.07
CA ARG A 68 -11.37 -5.14 10.49
C ARG A 68 -10.29 -5.38 9.45
N VAL A 69 -10.30 -6.50 8.75
CA VAL A 69 -9.39 -6.78 7.63
C VAL A 69 -9.64 -5.76 6.51
N VAL A 70 -10.89 -5.50 6.16
CA VAL A 70 -11.22 -4.51 5.14
C VAL A 70 -10.80 -3.10 5.58
N SER A 71 -11.13 -2.68 6.80
CA SER A 71 -10.90 -1.31 7.23
C SER A 71 -9.45 -0.98 7.64
N LEU A 72 -8.71 -1.94 8.19
CA LEU A 72 -7.37 -1.74 8.73
C LEU A 72 -6.25 -2.34 7.85
N ILE A 73 -6.59 -3.07 6.78
CA ILE A 73 -5.62 -3.59 5.81
C ILE A 73 -5.94 -3.12 4.40
N ALA A 74 -7.13 -3.45 3.89
CA ALA A 74 -7.47 -3.15 2.49
C ALA A 74 -7.56 -1.63 2.22
N ILE A 75 -8.26 -0.88 3.07
CA ILE A 75 -8.38 0.58 2.92
C ILE A 75 -7.02 1.28 3.01
N PRO A 76 -6.19 1.04 4.04
CA PRO A 76 -4.86 1.66 4.10
C PRO A 76 -3.99 1.32 2.89
N ALA A 77 -4.01 0.07 2.43
CA ALA A 77 -3.25 -0.36 1.26
C ALA A 77 -3.71 0.37 -0.02
N LEU A 78 -5.03 0.49 -0.23
CA LEU A 78 -5.58 1.23 -1.37
C LEU A 78 -5.20 2.70 -1.33
N VAL A 79 -5.32 3.36 -0.17
CA VAL A 79 -4.93 4.77 0.00
C VAL A 79 -3.44 4.96 -0.25
N TYR A 80 -2.60 4.06 0.26
CA TYR A 80 -1.15 4.09 0.03
C TYR A 80 -0.81 3.96 -1.46
N ILE A 81 -1.42 3.00 -2.16
CA ILE A 81 -1.26 2.84 -3.62
C ILE A 81 -1.70 4.11 -4.35
N LEU A 82 -2.85 4.69 -3.98
CA LEU A 82 -3.35 5.92 -4.59
C LEU A 82 -2.39 7.10 -4.42
N ILE A 83 -1.79 7.26 -3.23
CA ILE A 83 -0.77 8.29 -2.98
C ILE A 83 0.43 8.09 -3.91
N PHE A 84 0.93 6.86 -4.04
CA PHE A 84 2.07 6.56 -4.93
C PHE A 84 1.72 6.71 -6.42
N LEU A 85 0.50 6.37 -6.82
CA LEU A 85 0.02 6.60 -8.18
C LEU A 85 -0.01 8.10 -8.50
N VAL A 86 -0.50 8.93 -7.59
CA VAL A 86 -0.48 10.39 -7.75
C VAL A 86 0.97 10.90 -7.78
N HIS A 87 1.83 10.41 -6.88
CA HIS A 87 3.24 10.78 -6.84
C HIS A 87 3.94 10.54 -8.19
N PHE A 88 3.83 9.34 -8.76
CA PHE A 88 4.45 9.03 -10.06
C PHE A 88 3.80 9.77 -11.23
N LYS A 89 2.50 10.05 -11.17
CA LYS A 89 1.82 10.82 -12.21
C LYS A 89 2.24 12.29 -12.23
N VAL A 90 2.45 12.88 -11.05
CA VAL A 90 2.94 14.26 -10.91
C VAL A 90 4.42 14.34 -11.30
N LEU A 91 5.22 13.38 -10.88
CA LEU A 91 6.67 13.34 -11.15
C LEU A 91 6.99 12.55 -12.42
N SER A 92 6.55 13.08 -13.57
CA SER A 92 6.71 12.44 -14.89
C SER A 92 8.00 12.81 -15.64
N HIS A 93 8.80 13.72 -15.08
CA HIS A 93 10.06 14.18 -15.67
C HIS A 93 11.27 13.49 -15.06
N THR A 94 12.34 13.39 -15.84
CA THR A 94 13.60 12.79 -15.38
C THR A 94 14.29 13.62 -14.27
N GLY A 95 14.96 12.94 -13.33
CA GLY A 95 15.76 13.55 -12.28
C GLY A 95 17.02 12.74 -11.93
N ASN A 96 17.85 13.28 -11.04
CA ASN A 96 19.15 12.68 -10.67
C ASN A 96 19.01 11.27 -10.05
N GLY A 97 17.84 10.91 -9.54
CA GLY A 97 17.56 9.62 -8.89
C GLY A 97 17.07 8.51 -9.82
N ASP A 98 16.82 8.79 -11.09
CA ASP A 98 16.18 7.82 -11.99
C ASP A 98 17.06 6.60 -12.27
N GLY A 99 18.39 6.77 -12.15
CA GLY A 99 19.39 5.73 -12.40
C GLY A 99 19.20 4.45 -11.58
N PHE A 100 18.60 4.57 -10.39
CA PHE A 100 18.29 3.46 -9.48
C PHE A 100 17.05 2.65 -9.90
N PHE A 101 16.21 3.21 -10.77
CA PHE A 101 15.03 2.51 -11.26
C PHE A 101 15.34 1.58 -12.45
N SER A 102 14.39 0.69 -12.74
CA SER A 102 14.50 -0.21 -13.90
C SER A 102 14.52 0.59 -15.20
N SER A 103 15.18 0.05 -16.24
CA SER A 103 15.21 0.70 -17.56
C SER A 103 13.81 0.87 -18.15
N GLY A 104 12.87 -0.04 -17.83
CA GLY A 104 11.47 0.08 -18.22
C GLY A 104 10.79 1.29 -17.59
N PHE A 105 11.00 1.53 -16.29
CA PHE A 105 10.47 2.73 -15.63
C PHE A 105 11.12 4.01 -16.16
N GLN A 106 12.45 4.01 -16.34
CA GLN A 106 13.19 5.14 -16.91
C GLN A 106 12.68 5.54 -18.31
N SER A 107 12.22 4.57 -19.12
CA SER A 107 11.66 4.84 -20.45
C SER A 107 10.32 5.59 -20.44
N GLN A 108 9.64 5.63 -19.29
CA GLN A 108 8.38 6.34 -19.09
C GLN A 108 8.58 7.80 -18.65
N LEU A 109 9.80 8.19 -18.26
CA LEU A 109 10.11 9.53 -17.76
C LEU A 109 10.49 10.48 -18.89
N ILE A 110 9.77 11.59 -18.99
CA ILE A 110 9.97 12.62 -20.02
C ILE A 110 11.35 13.26 -19.83
N GLY A 111 12.15 13.28 -20.91
CA GLY A 111 13.51 13.82 -20.92
C GLY A 111 14.61 12.81 -20.57
N ASN A 112 14.26 11.56 -20.24
CA ASN A 112 15.25 10.50 -20.05
C ASN A 112 15.86 10.06 -21.40
N ARG A 113 17.13 9.63 -21.41
CA ARG A 113 17.78 9.11 -22.64
C ARG A 113 17.11 7.85 -23.20
N LEU A 114 16.39 7.11 -22.35
CA LEU A 114 15.63 5.92 -22.70
C LEU A 114 14.15 6.24 -23.03
N TYR A 115 13.76 7.52 -22.99
CA TYR A 115 12.38 7.94 -23.23
C TYR A 115 11.94 7.56 -24.65
N ASN A 116 10.86 6.79 -24.75
CA ASN A 116 10.28 6.33 -26.02
C ASN A 116 11.27 5.59 -26.95
N VAL A 117 12.34 5.01 -26.39
CA VAL A 117 13.27 4.17 -27.16
C VAL A 117 12.64 2.79 -27.33
N SER A 118 12.42 2.38 -28.57
CA SER A 118 12.02 1.02 -28.89
C SER A 118 13.20 0.06 -28.65
N MET A 119 13.16 -0.67 -27.53
CA MET A 119 14.11 -1.75 -27.29
C MET A 119 13.62 -3.02 -27.98
N PRO A 120 14.30 -3.53 -29.03
CA PRO A 120 13.87 -4.73 -29.71
C PRO A 120 13.94 -5.94 -28.75
N GLN A 121 12.86 -6.72 -28.71
CA GLN A 121 12.77 -7.91 -27.86
C GLN A 121 13.73 -9.03 -28.32
N TYR A 122 14.01 -9.08 -29.62
CA TYR A 122 14.91 -10.04 -30.24
C TYR A 122 16.17 -9.36 -30.74
N ILE A 123 17.30 -9.99 -30.47
CA ILE A 123 18.63 -9.49 -30.80
C ILE A 123 19.22 -10.42 -31.87
N ALA A 124 19.73 -9.86 -32.97
CA ALA A 124 20.34 -10.61 -34.06
C ALA A 124 21.88 -10.60 -33.95
N PHE A 125 22.54 -11.58 -34.57
CA PHE A 125 24.01 -11.61 -34.60
C PHE A 125 24.56 -10.35 -35.29
N GLY A 126 25.54 -9.69 -34.66
CA GLY A 126 26.11 -8.43 -35.12
C GLY A 126 25.43 -7.16 -34.58
N SER A 127 24.39 -7.28 -33.75
CA SER A 127 23.77 -6.13 -33.08
C SER A 127 24.70 -5.45 -32.07
N VAL A 128 24.70 -4.13 -32.03
CA VAL A 128 25.36 -3.36 -30.97
C VAL A 128 24.44 -3.30 -29.75
N ILE A 129 24.87 -3.89 -28.63
CA ILE A 129 24.11 -3.95 -27.38
C ILE A 129 24.87 -3.32 -26.23
N THR A 130 24.12 -2.79 -25.26
CA THR A 130 24.66 -2.29 -23.99
C THR A 130 24.12 -3.17 -22.86
N LEU A 131 25.01 -3.86 -22.14
CA LEU A 131 24.63 -4.72 -21.02
C LEU A 131 24.51 -3.90 -19.73
N LYS A 132 23.35 -3.98 -19.07
CA LYS A 132 23.10 -3.39 -17.74
C LYS A 132 22.94 -4.51 -16.70
N GLN A 133 23.69 -4.42 -15.61
CA GLN A 133 23.54 -5.32 -14.47
C GLN A 133 22.15 -5.11 -13.83
N ARG A 134 21.39 -6.20 -13.65
CA ARG A 134 20.04 -6.14 -13.06
C ARG A 134 20.07 -5.97 -11.54
N ARG A 135 21.17 -6.39 -10.91
CA ARG A 135 21.32 -6.47 -9.45
C ARG A 135 22.21 -5.34 -8.92
N THR A 136 21.74 -4.11 -9.05
CA THR A 136 22.29 -2.95 -8.34
C THR A 136 21.09 -2.15 -7.87
N GLY A 137 20.93 -2.11 -6.54
CA GLY A 137 19.76 -1.59 -5.84
C GLY A 137 19.60 -0.09 -5.95
#